data_AF-A0A7R8UJZ8-F1
#
_entry.id   AF-A0A7R8UJZ8-F1
#
_cell.length_a   1.000
_cell.length_b   1.000
_cell.length_c   1.000
_cell.angle_alpha   90.00
_cell.angle_beta   90.00
_cell.angle_gamma   90.00
#
_symmetry.space_group_name_H-M   'P 1'
#
loop_
_entity.id
_entity.type
_entity.pdbx_description
1 polymer ?
#
loop_
_entity_poly.entity_id
_entity_poly.type
_entity_poly.pdbx_seq_one_letter_code
_entity_poly.pdbx_strand_id
1 'polypeptide(L)'
;MLNRRGQQFLIIALILISDLRRISCQDFTYDGPLGPMHWGEQYNGCDGKYQSPINIDPKFVNKVSLPPLSFSGFKTSPASAKITNNGHTAMVTMDFKEKATVTGGPLDGEYEFVQLHFHWGDHDGYGSESLIDHKSFPVELHMVFYKTKYDSFTNALDHPNGVTVLASLFEVAPDPNPNFEELTILVNDIVKPDTEREFLNPPNLLEFLSPDLIHYYTYNGSLTTPPCSEGVTWIDFATPISISSNQIASFRRIRDHHGLLLKHNSRPIQPLNGRTVLFNTEPNDIESDKNKYDINDIRYDLQDLDKAESKYEKHTNSGKNYSQTIHGANKLVTLLYVLIISLIIRE
;
A
#
# COMPACT_ATOMS: atom_id res chain seq x y z
N MET A 1 36.28 -81.23 2.80
CA MET A 1 34.98 -80.92 3.42
C MET A 1 35.03 -79.44 3.84
N LEU A 2 34.75 -78.43 3.01
CA LEU A 2 33.50 -78.05 2.32
C LEU A 2 32.31 -77.80 3.27
N ASN A 3 32.18 -76.57 3.76
CA ASN A 3 31.00 -75.70 3.56
C ASN A 3 31.35 -74.27 4.06
N ARG A 4 31.37 -73.19 3.26
CA ARG A 4 30.27 -72.50 2.52
C ARG A 4 29.15 -72.12 3.50
N ARG A 5 28.65 -70.88 3.66
CA ARG A 5 28.51 -69.61 2.92
C ARG A 5 28.17 -68.55 4.01
N GLY A 6 28.28 -67.24 3.89
CA GLY A 6 28.51 -66.30 2.80
C GLY A 6 28.14 -64.90 3.33
N GLN A 7 28.99 -63.91 3.02
CA GLN A 7 28.76 -62.46 2.90
C GLN A 7 27.63 -61.78 3.69
N GLN A 8 27.94 -60.69 4.40
CA GLN A 8 27.65 -59.34 3.92
C GLN A 8 28.28 -58.26 4.81
N PHE A 9 28.78 -57.21 4.13
CA PHE A 9 29.38 -56.00 4.67
C PHE A 9 28.35 -55.20 5.47
N LEU A 10 28.76 -54.59 6.59
CA LEU A 10 28.09 -53.40 7.12
C LEU A 10 29.14 -52.34 7.48
N ILE A 11 29.38 -51.44 6.53
CA ILE A 11 30.03 -50.16 6.76
C ILE A 11 29.01 -49.32 7.54
N ILE A 12 29.28 -49.06 8.83
CA ILE A 12 28.50 -48.10 9.62
C ILE A 12 28.94 -46.71 9.15
N ALA A 13 28.22 -46.17 8.18
CA ALA A 13 28.28 -44.75 7.84
C ALA A 13 27.62 -43.96 8.98
N LEU A 14 28.44 -43.24 9.75
CA LEU A 14 27.99 -42.16 10.63
C LEU A 14 27.41 -41.06 9.73
N ILE A 15 26.10 -41.09 9.51
CA ILE A 15 25.37 -40.00 8.88
C ILE A 15 25.33 -38.86 9.91
N LEU A 16 26.13 -37.83 9.64
CA LEU A 16 25.92 -36.47 10.12
C LEU A 16 24.46 -36.11 9.84
N ILE A 17 23.63 -36.05 10.88
CA ILE A 17 22.38 -35.31 10.84
C ILE A 17 22.80 -33.84 10.87
N SER A 18 23.20 -33.31 9.72
CA SER A 18 23.06 -31.89 9.47
C SER A 18 21.56 -31.63 9.51
N ASP A 19 21.11 -30.89 10.53
CA ASP A 19 19.81 -30.23 10.51
C ASP A 19 19.73 -29.38 9.25
N LEU A 20 19.25 -30.00 8.17
CA LEU A 20 18.58 -29.30 7.09
C LEU A 20 17.33 -28.73 7.74
N ARG A 21 17.50 -27.58 8.41
CA ARG A 21 16.44 -26.60 8.54
C ARG A 21 16.01 -26.36 7.10
N ARG A 22 14.89 -26.99 6.73
CA ARG A 22 14.07 -26.53 5.63
C ARG A 22 14.01 -25.02 5.82
N ILE A 23 14.40 -24.27 4.81
CA ILE A 23 14.11 -22.83 4.75
C ILE A 23 12.59 -22.77 4.77
N SER A 24 12.07 -22.65 5.99
CA SER A 24 10.66 -22.56 6.30
C SER A 24 10.19 -21.21 5.80
N CYS A 25 8.92 -21.14 5.40
CA CYS A 25 8.14 -19.92 5.23
C CYS A 25 8.64 -18.83 6.21
N GLN A 26 8.84 -17.60 5.73
CA GLN A 26 9.38 -16.49 6.52
C GLN A 26 8.71 -16.44 7.89
N ASP A 27 9.47 -16.72 8.94
CA ASP A 27 8.97 -16.85 10.29
C ASP A 27 8.82 -15.44 10.91
N PHE A 28 7.78 -14.73 10.49
CA PHE A 28 7.46 -13.40 11.00
C PHE A 28 6.02 -13.34 11.52
N THR A 29 5.75 -12.42 12.44
CA THR A 29 4.40 -12.16 12.96
C THR A 29 4.09 -10.68 12.85
N TYR A 30 2.83 -10.30 13.13
CA TYR A 30 2.44 -8.90 13.24
C TYR A 30 2.54 -8.36 14.69
N ASP A 31 2.72 -9.25 15.67
CA ASP A 31 2.82 -8.92 17.09
C ASP A 31 3.99 -9.63 17.77
N GLY A 32 4.44 -9.09 18.90
CA GLY A 32 5.40 -9.75 19.77
C GLY A 32 6.84 -9.74 19.22
N PRO A 33 7.69 -10.70 19.66
CA PRO A 33 9.13 -10.68 19.36
C PRO A 33 9.52 -10.84 17.89
N LEU A 34 8.62 -11.37 17.05
CA LEU A 34 8.81 -11.49 15.59
C LEU A 34 7.96 -10.45 14.83
N GLY A 35 7.45 -9.45 15.54
CA GLY A 35 6.63 -8.37 15.01
C GLY A 35 7.41 -7.34 14.18
N PRO A 36 6.71 -6.40 13.51
CA PRO A 36 7.29 -5.44 12.57
C PRO A 36 8.45 -4.59 13.12
N MET A 37 8.44 -4.28 14.42
CA MET A 37 9.52 -3.53 15.07
C MET A 37 10.85 -4.30 15.13
N HIS A 38 10.82 -5.62 14.92
CA HIS A 38 11.97 -6.52 15.01
C HIS A 38 12.33 -7.15 13.66
N TRP A 39 11.56 -6.93 12.59
CA TRP A 39 11.82 -7.55 11.30
C TRP A 39 13.22 -7.20 10.75
N GLY A 40 13.71 -5.98 10.99
CA GLY A 40 15.05 -5.54 10.60
C GLY A 40 16.19 -6.40 11.13
N GLU A 41 16.00 -7.07 12.27
CA GLU A 41 17.01 -7.93 12.91
C GLU A 41 17.35 -9.17 12.08
N GLN A 42 16.38 -9.69 11.31
CA GLN A 42 16.55 -10.85 10.43
C GLN A 42 16.50 -10.49 8.95
N TYR A 43 15.75 -9.43 8.61
CA TYR A 43 15.49 -8.97 7.27
C TYR A 43 15.95 -7.52 7.15
N ASN A 44 17.25 -7.31 6.91
CA ASN A 44 17.87 -5.98 6.84
C ASN A 44 17.12 -5.00 5.91
N GLY A 45 16.42 -5.49 4.88
CA GLY A 45 15.60 -4.67 4.00
C GLY A 45 14.46 -3.93 4.72
N CYS A 46 13.98 -4.44 5.85
CA CYS A 46 12.91 -3.83 6.63
C CYS A 46 13.33 -2.56 7.38
N ASP A 47 14.65 -2.30 7.54
CA ASP A 47 15.20 -1.06 8.07
C ASP A 47 15.56 -0.04 6.97
N GLY A 48 15.08 -0.28 5.74
CA GLY A 48 15.24 0.62 4.62
C GLY A 48 14.63 2.02 4.84
N LYS A 49 14.97 2.97 3.98
CA LYS A 49 14.49 4.37 4.09
C LYS A 49 13.20 4.61 3.32
N TYR A 50 12.91 3.81 2.31
CA TYR A 50 11.80 3.98 1.38
C TYR A 50 10.76 2.88 1.57
N GLN A 51 10.39 2.65 2.83
CA GLN A 51 9.51 1.57 3.24
C GLN A 51 8.03 1.93 3.05
N SER A 52 7.19 0.90 2.89
CA SER A 52 5.74 0.97 2.87
C SER A 52 5.15 0.19 4.07
N PRO A 53 3.91 0.48 4.50
CA PRO A 53 2.97 1.47 3.97
C PRO A 53 3.28 2.90 4.46
N ILE A 54 2.58 3.91 3.94
CA ILE A 54 2.69 5.31 4.37
C ILE A 54 1.32 5.91 4.73
N ASN A 55 1.35 7.04 5.44
CA ASN A 55 0.21 7.94 5.49
C ASN A 55 0.29 8.93 4.33
N ILE A 56 -0.73 8.95 3.48
CA ILE A 56 -0.89 9.88 2.38
C ILE A 56 -1.70 11.08 2.90
N ASP A 57 -1.09 12.26 2.93
CA ASP A 57 -1.80 13.50 3.22
C ASP A 57 -2.13 14.23 1.90
N PRO A 58 -3.42 14.29 1.49
CA PRO A 58 -3.83 14.92 0.23
C PRO A 58 -3.43 16.39 0.09
N LYS A 59 -3.02 17.09 1.16
CA LYS A 59 -2.54 18.47 1.10
C LYS A 59 -1.09 18.58 0.62
N PHE A 60 -0.31 17.51 0.73
CA PHE A 60 1.13 17.49 0.40
C PHE A 60 1.46 16.64 -0.82
N VAL A 61 0.45 16.14 -1.53
CA VAL A 61 0.65 15.40 -2.79
C VAL A 61 0.78 16.36 -3.97
N ASN A 62 1.60 15.96 -4.95
CA ASN A 62 1.71 16.69 -6.20
C ASN A 62 0.67 16.18 -7.20
N LYS A 63 -0.27 17.03 -7.59
CA LYS A 63 -1.27 16.69 -8.62
C LYS A 63 -0.60 16.60 -9.99
N VAL A 64 -0.89 15.50 -10.70
CA VAL A 64 -0.35 15.21 -12.03
C VAL A 64 -1.44 14.59 -12.91
N SER A 65 -1.23 14.65 -14.22
CA SER A 65 -2.00 13.88 -15.20
C SER A 65 -1.04 12.94 -15.90
N LEU A 66 -1.10 11.66 -15.52
CA LEU A 66 -0.28 10.60 -16.10
C LEU A 66 -0.98 9.98 -17.32
N PRO A 67 -0.24 9.28 -18.19
CA PRO A 67 -0.86 8.43 -19.21
C PRO A 67 -1.87 7.46 -18.56
N PRO A 68 -2.95 7.07 -19.24
CA PRO A 68 -3.91 6.13 -18.67
C PRO A 68 -3.27 4.79 -18.28
N LEU A 69 -3.72 4.19 -17.17
CA LEU A 69 -3.44 2.79 -16.89
C LEU A 69 -4.16 1.91 -17.91
N SER A 70 -3.46 0.91 -18.43
CA SER A 70 -4.02 -0.06 -19.37
C SER A 70 -3.96 -1.46 -18.76
N PHE A 71 -5.11 -2.13 -18.74
CA PHE A 71 -5.33 -3.42 -18.09
C PHE A 71 -5.62 -4.49 -19.13
N SER A 72 -4.61 -5.30 -19.46
CA SER A 72 -4.76 -6.42 -20.40
C SER A 72 -5.17 -7.69 -19.68
N GLY A 73 -6.18 -8.39 -20.17
CA GLY A 73 -6.67 -9.65 -19.59
C GLY A 73 -7.53 -9.51 -18.32
N PHE A 74 -7.73 -8.30 -17.78
CA PHE A 74 -8.48 -8.10 -16.52
C PHE A 74 -9.97 -8.45 -16.60
N LYS A 75 -10.56 -8.47 -17.80
CA LYS A 75 -11.96 -8.85 -18.04
C LYS A 75 -12.13 -10.33 -18.37
N THR A 76 -11.02 -11.06 -18.50
CA THR A 76 -11.02 -12.49 -18.81
C THR A 76 -11.07 -13.26 -17.50
N SER A 77 -12.06 -14.13 -17.31
CA SER A 77 -12.04 -15.06 -16.18
C SER A 77 -10.86 -16.03 -16.30
N PRO A 78 -10.14 -16.30 -15.22
CA PRO A 78 -9.08 -17.30 -15.22
C PRO A 78 -9.66 -18.72 -15.41
N ALA A 79 -8.79 -19.67 -15.78
CA ALA A 79 -9.16 -21.08 -15.89
C ALA A 79 -9.51 -21.67 -14.51
N SER A 80 -8.81 -21.22 -13.47
CA SER A 80 -9.11 -21.53 -12.07
C SER A 80 -8.63 -20.40 -11.16
N ALA A 81 -9.24 -20.30 -9.98
CA ALA A 81 -8.79 -19.42 -8.92
C ALA A 81 -8.92 -20.15 -7.58
N LYS A 82 -8.01 -19.86 -6.65
CA LYS A 82 -8.07 -20.39 -5.29
C LYS A 82 -7.72 -19.32 -4.27
N ILE A 83 -8.35 -19.40 -3.11
CA ILE A 83 -8.04 -18.60 -1.93
C ILE A 83 -7.36 -19.49 -0.90
N THR A 84 -6.28 -19.00 -0.30
CA THR A 84 -5.45 -19.70 0.69
C THR A 84 -5.25 -18.84 1.90
N ASN A 85 -5.41 -19.40 3.10
CA ASN A 85 -4.87 -18.81 4.31
C ASN A 85 -3.41 -19.26 4.45
N ASN A 86 -2.46 -18.36 4.22
CA ASN A 86 -1.03 -18.66 4.34
C ASN A 86 -0.46 -18.38 5.75
N GLY A 87 -1.32 -18.18 6.75
CA GLY A 87 -0.95 -17.80 8.11
C GLY A 87 -0.80 -16.30 8.35
N HIS A 88 -0.69 -15.49 7.30
CA HIS A 88 -0.52 -14.03 7.39
C HIS A 88 -1.63 -13.25 6.69
N THR A 89 -2.28 -13.85 5.70
CA THR A 89 -3.36 -13.22 4.93
C THR A 89 -4.25 -14.29 4.29
N ALA A 90 -5.44 -13.86 3.85
CA ALA A 90 -6.14 -14.54 2.76
C ALA A 90 -5.50 -14.11 1.43
N MET A 91 -4.96 -15.06 0.67
CA MET A 91 -4.30 -14.82 -0.62
C MET A 91 -5.04 -15.54 -1.73
N VAL A 92 -5.31 -14.84 -2.82
CA VAL A 92 -5.93 -15.40 -4.03
C VAL A 92 -4.87 -15.52 -5.13
N THR A 93 -4.76 -16.73 -5.67
CA THR A 93 -3.96 -17.02 -6.86
C THR A 93 -4.88 -17.46 -7.99
N MET A 94 -4.57 -17.03 -9.21
CA MET A 94 -5.40 -17.27 -10.39
C MET A 94 -4.55 -17.85 -11.52
N ASP A 95 -5.06 -18.87 -12.18
CA ASP A 95 -4.41 -19.49 -13.33
C ASP A 95 -5.06 -19.00 -14.63
N PHE A 96 -4.33 -18.18 -15.38
CA PHE A 96 -4.80 -17.65 -16.66
C PHE A 96 -4.15 -18.38 -17.83
N LYS A 97 -4.91 -18.59 -18.91
CA LYS A 97 -4.37 -19.05 -20.19
C LYS A 97 -3.38 -18.07 -20.79
N GLU A 98 -3.70 -16.78 -20.70
CA GLU A 98 -2.85 -15.65 -21.06
C GLU A 98 -2.75 -14.75 -19.83
N LYS A 99 -1.53 -14.47 -19.38
CA LYS A 99 -1.33 -13.72 -18.14
C LYS A 99 -1.87 -12.30 -18.27
N ALA A 100 -2.56 -11.83 -17.22
CA ALA A 100 -3.03 -10.46 -17.14
C ALA A 100 -1.86 -9.51 -16.87
N THR A 101 -1.85 -8.37 -17.55
CA THR A 101 -0.78 -7.36 -17.43
C THR A 101 -1.32 -5.96 -17.22
N VAL A 102 -0.51 -5.10 -16.61
CA VAL A 102 -0.77 -3.68 -16.45
C VAL A 102 0.38 -2.84 -17.01
N THR A 103 0.03 -1.75 -17.68
CA THR A 103 0.96 -0.75 -18.24
C THR A 103 0.42 0.67 -18.05
N GLY A 104 1.21 1.70 -18.36
CA GLY A 104 0.77 3.10 -18.31
C GLY A 104 0.79 3.69 -16.91
N GLY A 105 0.13 4.84 -16.70
CA GLY A 105 0.21 5.57 -15.44
C GLY A 105 1.66 5.92 -15.07
N PRO A 106 2.12 5.60 -13.85
CA PRO A 106 3.50 5.79 -13.41
C PRO A 106 4.44 4.66 -13.87
N LEU A 107 3.93 3.63 -14.54
CA LEU A 107 4.68 2.44 -14.89
C LEU A 107 5.54 2.66 -16.13
N ASP A 108 6.80 2.23 -16.05
CA ASP A 108 7.83 2.37 -17.08
C ASP A 108 8.04 1.06 -17.87
N GLY A 109 6.99 0.24 -17.98
CA GLY A 109 7.00 -1.03 -18.72
C GLY A 109 5.73 -1.84 -18.48
N GLU A 110 5.80 -3.13 -18.83
CA GLU A 110 4.72 -4.07 -18.62
C GLU A 110 4.95 -4.91 -17.37
N TYR A 111 3.89 -5.06 -16.58
CA TYR A 111 3.91 -5.78 -15.31
C TYR A 111 2.86 -6.89 -15.34
N GLU A 112 3.28 -8.11 -15.01
CA GLU A 112 2.47 -9.32 -15.05
C GLU A 112 1.93 -9.69 -13.66
N PHE A 113 0.66 -10.09 -13.60
CA PHE A 113 -0.04 -10.47 -12.38
C PHE A 113 0.59 -11.69 -11.70
N VAL A 114 0.75 -11.61 -10.37
CA VAL A 114 1.26 -12.70 -9.53
C VAL A 114 0.15 -13.28 -8.66
N GLN A 115 -0.44 -12.42 -7.81
CA GLN A 115 -1.43 -12.78 -6.79
C GLN A 115 -2.14 -11.52 -6.30
N LEU A 116 -3.26 -11.70 -5.57
CA LEU A 116 -3.79 -10.65 -4.72
C LEU A 116 -4.00 -11.15 -3.28
N HIS A 117 -3.95 -10.25 -2.31
CA HIS A 117 -4.14 -10.57 -0.89
C HIS A 117 -4.76 -9.40 -0.12
N PHE A 118 -5.11 -9.63 1.14
CA PHE A 118 -5.94 -8.72 1.94
C PHE A 118 -5.30 -8.39 3.29
N HIS A 119 -5.41 -7.14 3.67
CA HIS A 119 -5.10 -6.63 5.00
C HIS A 119 -6.39 -6.18 5.68
N TRP A 120 -6.58 -6.48 6.95
CA TRP A 120 -7.79 -6.16 7.70
C TRP A 120 -7.49 -5.94 9.19
N GLY A 121 -8.45 -5.35 9.88
CA GLY A 121 -8.41 -5.15 11.33
C GLY A 121 -9.61 -5.79 12.03
N ASP A 122 -9.68 -5.61 13.35
CA ASP A 122 -10.67 -6.24 14.22
C ASP A 122 -12.00 -5.47 14.28
N HIS A 123 -12.08 -4.27 13.70
CA HIS A 123 -13.31 -3.49 13.62
C HIS A 123 -13.40 -2.65 12.33
N ASP A 124 -14.57 -2.09 12.04
CA ASP A 124 -14.94 -1.50 10.74
C ASP A 124 -14.25 -0.15 10.41
N GLY A 125 -13.41 0.35 11.31
CA GLY A 125 -12.72 1.63 11.17
C GLY A 125 -11.20 1.51 11.11
N TYR A 126 -10.68 0.27 11.04
CA TYR A 126 -9.25 0.00 11.09
C TYR A 126 -8.93 -1.32 10.36
N GLY A 127 -7.81 -1.35 9.65
CA GLY A 127 -7.35 -2.57 8.98
C GLY A 127 -6.44 -2.36 7.77
N SER A 128 -6.58 -1.25 7.07
CA SER A 128 -5.71 -0.90 5.95
C SER A 128 -4.27 -0.69 6.42
N GLU A 129 -3.32 -1.06 5.56
CA GLU A 129 -1.90 -0.74 5.74
C GLU A 129 -1.67 0.75 5.50
N SER A 130 -2.16 1.24 4.36
CA SER A 130 -2.08 2.62 3.94
C SER A 130 -3.14 3.46 4.66
N LEU A 131 -2.78 4.71 4.97
CA LEU A 131 -3.71 5.70 5.53
C LEU A 131 -3.90 6.85 4.55
N ILE A 132 -5.10 7.43 4.50
CA ILE A 132 -5.37 8.69 3.80
C ILE A 132 -5.82 9.71 4.82
N ASP A 133 -5.10 10.83 4.95
CA ASP A 133 -5.36 11.87 5.96
C ASP A 133 -5.50 11.29 7.38
N HIS A 134 -4.57 10.40 7.74
CA HIS A 134 -4.53 9.66 9.01
C HIS A 134 -5.73 8.73 9.26
N LYS A 135 -6.58 8.51 8.27
CA LYS A 135 -7.73 7.59 8.35
C LYS A 135 -7.35 6.21 7.81
N SER A 136 -7.65 5.18 8.61
CA SER A 136 -7.60 3.78 8.20
C SER A 136 -8.95 3.33 7.65
N PHE A 137 -8.92 2.26 6.86
CA PHE A 137 -10.07 1.61 6.25
C PHE A 137 -10.18 0.17 6.78
N PRO A 138 -11.38 -0.46 6.80
CA PRO A 138 -11.58 -1.79 7.36
C PRO A 138 -10.76 -2.90 6.67
N VAL A 139 -10.56 -2.79 5.35
CA VAL A 139 -9.82 -3.76 4.54
C VAL A 139 -9.03 -3.01 3.45
N GLU A 140 -7.85 -3.52 3.11
CA GLU A 140 -7.07 -3.11 1.94
C GLU A 140 -6.67 -4.36 1.15
N LEU A 141 -6.93 -4.34 -0.15
CA LEU A 141 -6.50 -5.39 -1.08
C LEU A 141 -5.25 -4.93 -1.80
N HIS A 142 -4.25 -5.81 -1.88
CA HIS A 142 -3.05 -5.61 -2.70
C HIS A 142 -3.04 -6.59 -3.86
N MET A 143 -3.02 -6.07 -5.08
CA MET A 143 -2.85 -6.85 -6.30
C MET A 143 -1.40 -6.68 -6.79
N VAL A 144 -0.63 -7.76 -6.80
CA VAL A 144 0.82 -7.73 -6.97
C VAL A 144 1.21 -8.13 -8.39
N PHE A 145 2.12 -7.34 -8.99
CA PHE A 145 2.65 -7.57 -10.32
C PHE A 145 4.17 -7.41 -10.35
N TYR A 146 4.86 -8.09 -11.26
CA TYR A 146 6.29 -7.88 -11.51
C TYR A 146 6.53 -7.45 -12.95
N LYS A 147 7.58 -6.65 -13.15
CA LYS A 147 7.98 -6.16 -14.47
C LYS A 147 8.48 -7.32 -15.33
N THR A 148 7.86 -7.54 -16.48
CA THR A 148 8.08 -8.71 -17.34
C THR A 148 9.54 -8.85 -17.81
N LYS A 149 10.28 -7.74 -17.89
CA LYS A 149 11.69 -7.75 -18.30
C LYS A 149 12.64 -8.55 -17.39
N TYR A 150 12.21 -8.93 -16.19
CA TYR A 150 13.04 -9.66 -15.21
C TYR A 150 12.73 -11.16 -15.15
N ASP A 151 11.84 -11.67 -16.02
CA ASP A 151 11.43 -13.07 -16.18
C ASP A 151 10.76 -13.74 -14.96
N SER A 152 10.89 -13.18 -13.75
CA SER A 152 10.24 -13.67 -12.54
C SER A 152 10.07 -12.58 -11.48
N PHE A 153 9.08 -12.76 -10.60
CA PHE A 153 8.86 -11.91 -9.44
C PHE A 153 10.10 -11.81 -8.54
N THR A 154 10.75 -12.93 -8.26
CA THR A 154 11.95 -12.98 -7.40
C THR A 154 13.08 -12.11 -7.95
N ASN A 155 13.39 -12.22 -9.25
CA ASN A 155 14.43 -11.38 -9.86
C ASN A 155 14.03 -9.90 -9.86
N ALA A 156 12.74 -9.62 -10.05
CA ALA A 156 12.26 -8.25 -10.09
C ALA A 156 12.40 -7.53 -8.74
N LEU A 157 12.34 -8.25 -7.61
CA LEU A 157 12.51 -7.67 -6.26
C LEU A 157 13.89 -7.04 -6.03
N ASP A 158 14.91 -7.43 -6.79
CA ASP A 158 16.27 -6.89 -6.65
C ASP A 158 16.48 -5.59 -7.46
N HIS A 159 15.42 -5.06 -8.07
CA HIS A 159 15.50 -3.92 -8.95
C HIS A 159 14.51 -2.79 -8.60
N PRO A 160 14.94 -1.52 -8.75
CA PRO A 160 14.02 -0.38 -8.67
C PRO A 160 12.88 -0.53 -9.68
N ASN A 161 11.66 -0.23 -9.23
CA ASN A 161 10.42 -0.37 -10.00
C ASN A 161 10.28 -1.77 -10.63
N GLY A 162 10.78 -2.81 -9.95
CA GLY A 162 10.65 -4.18 -10.42
C GLY A 162 9.28 -4.76 -10.13
N VAL A 163 8.62 -4.25 -9.10
CA VAL A 163 7.28 -4.68 -8.68
C VAL A 163 6.34 -3.49 -8.73
N THR A 164 5.08 -3.73 -9.06
CA THR A 164 4.01 -2.75 -8.82
C THR A 164 2.92 -3.41 -8.01
N VAL A 165 2.34 -2.65 -7.09
CA VAL A 165 1.16 -3.07 -6.32
C VAL A 165 0.04 -2.10 -6.61
N LEU A 166 -1.12 -2.64 -7.01
CA LEU A 166 -2.37 -1.90 -7.08
C LEU A 166 -3.12 -2.13 -5.77
N ALA A 167 -3.35 -1.06 -5.01
CA ALA A 167 -4.02 -1.13 -3.72
C ALA A 167 -5.45 -0.59 -3.83
N SER A 168 -6.43 -1.39 -3.39
CA SER A 168 -7.84 -1.02 -3.29
C SER A 168 -8.25 -0.98 -1.83
N LEU A 169 -8.66 0.18 -1.34
CA LEU A 169 -9.25 0.35 -0.02
C LEU A 169 -10.71 -0.07 -0.03
N PHE A 170 -11.25 -0.51 1.10
CA PHE A 170 -12.67 -0.85 1.26
C PHE A 170 -13.34 0.07 2.25
N GLU A 171 -14.63 0.36 2.05
CA GLU A 171 -15.44 1.09 3.03
C GLU A 171 -16.74 0.38 3.33
N VAL A 172 -17.25 0.57 4.55
CA VAL A 172 -18.50 -0.06 4.97
C VAL A 172 -19.68 0.60 4.28
N ALA A 173 -20.49 -0.21 3.60
CA ALA A 173 -21.77 0.18 3.04
C ALA A 173 -22.92 -0.68 3.61
N PRO A 174 -24.18 -0.21 3.54
CA PRO A 174 -25.33 -0.99 4.01
C PRO A 174 -25.54 -2.29 3.23
N ASP A 175 -25.34 -2.24 1.91
CA ASP A 175 -25.60 -3.35 1.01
C ASP A 175 -24.35 -4.22 0.81
N PRO A 176 -24.51 -5.55 0.69
CA PRO A 176 -23.40 -6.43 0.34
C PRO A 176 -22.91 -6.15 -1.08
N ASN A 177 -21.60 -6.31 -1.30
CA ASN A 177 -21.00 -6.21 -2.62
C ASN A 177 -21.07 -7.59 -3.31
N PRO A 178 -21.82 -7.74 -4.42
CA PRO A 178 -21.98 -9.03 -5.09
C PRO A 178 -20.67 -9.63 -5.62
N ASN A 179 -19.69 -8.81 -5.99
CA ASN A 179 -18.38 -9.27 -6.47
C ASN A 179 -17.59 -10.02 -5.39
N PHE A 180 -17.92 -9.81 -4.11
CA PHE A 180 -17.22 -10.40 -2.96
C PHE A 180 -18.05 -11.49 -2.26
N GLU A 181 -19.23 -11.85 -2.78
CA GLU A 181 -20.12 -12.82 -2.13
C GLU A 181 -19.45 -14.20 -2.01
N GLU A 182 -19.00 -14.77 -3.14
CA GLU A 182 -18.31 -16.06 -3.13
C GLU A 182 -17.00 -15.99 -2.33
N LEU A 183 -16.21 -14.92 -2.51
CA LEU A 183 -14.96 -14.74 -1.77
C LEU A 183 -15.19 -14.82 -0.26
N THR A 184 -16.19 -14.11 0.26
CA THR A 184 -16.44 -14.06 1.72
C THR A 184 -16.97 -15.38 2.26
N ILE A 185 -17.72 -16.14 1.46
CA ILE A 185 -18.06 -17.53 1.78
C ILE A 185 -16.78 -18.38 1.90
N LEU A 186 -15.89 -18.31 0.91
CA LEU A 186 -14.65 -19.10 0.92
C LEU A 186 -13.69 -18.69 2.05
N VAL A 187 -13.62 -17.40 2.40
CA VAL A 187 -12.85 -16.91 3.56
C VAL A 187 -13.29 -17.62 4.85
N ASN A 188 -14.59 -17.87 5.02
CA ASN A 188 -15.12 -18.58 6.18
C ASN A 188 -14.70 -20.07 6.22
N ASP A 189 -14.26 -20.63 5.10
CA ASP A 189 -13.83 -22.03 4.95
C ASP A 189 -12.31 -22.23 5.06
N ILE A 190 -11.53 -21.13 5.05
CA ILE A 190 -10.07 -21.14 5.19
C ILE A 190 -9.58 -20.60 6.55
N VAL A 191 -10.38 -20.75 7.61
CA VAL A 191 -10.07 -20.23 8.96
C VAL A 191 -8.70 -20.66 9.49
N LYS A 192 -8.27 -21.89 9.22
CA LYS A 192 -6.97 -22.41 9.69
C LYS A 192 -5.86 -22.10 8.68
N PRO A 193 -4.63 -21.86 9.13
CA PRO A 193 -3.50 -21.70 8.21
C PRO A 193 -3.31 -22.94 7.36
N ASP A 194 -2.69 -22.75 6.19
CA ASP A 194 -2.40 -23.77 5.18
C ASP A 194 -3.65 -24.47 4.62
N THR A 195 -4.80 -23.81 4.73
CA THR A 195 -6.04 -24.28 4.10
C THR A 195 -6.35 -23.46 2.86
N GLU A 196 -6.83 -24.14 1.83
CA GLU A 196 -7.21 -23.53 0.55
C GLU A 196 -8.61 -23.97 0.12
N ARG A 197 -9.25 -23.13 -0.71
CA ARG A 197 -10.50 -23.42 -1.41
C ARG A 197 -10.45 -22.88 -2.82
N GLU A 198 -11.05 -23.61 -3.75
CA GLU A 198 -11.24 -23.17 -5.12
C GLU A 198 -12.51 -22.34 -5.26
N PHE A 199 -12.48 -21.36 -6.16
CA PHE A 199 -13.67 -20.65 -6.60
C PHE A 199 -14.45 -21.56 -7.55
N LEU A 200 -15.75 -21.71 -7.30
CA LEU A 200 -16.71 -22.29 -8.22
C LEU A 200 -16.88 -21.41 -9.47
N ASN A 201 -16.91 -20.09 -9.29
CA ASN A 201 -16.95 -19.12 -10.38
C ASN A 201 -15.73 -18.20 -10.28
N PRO A 202 -14.61 -18.54 -10.95
CA PRO A 202 -13.39 -17.74 -10.85
C PRO A 202 -13.63 -16.28 -11.30
N PRO A 203 -13.48 -15.29 -10.39
CA PRO A 203 -13.71 -13.89 -10.69
C PRO A 203 -12.61 -13.34 -11.59
N ASN A 204 -12.93 -12.36 -12.44
CA ASN A 204 -11.92 -11.64 -13.21
C ASN A 204 -11.26 -10.54 -12.34
N LEU A 205 -10.08 -10.06 -12.73
CA LEU A 205 -9.32 -9.11 -11.90
C LEU A 205 -10.01 -7.74 -11.75
N LEU A 206 -10.81 -7.32 -12.73
CA LEU A 206 -11.51 -6.03 -12.68
C LEU A 206 -12.50 -5.96 -11.51
N GLU A 207 -13.05 -7.10 -11.07
CA GLU A 207 -13.99 -7.19 -9.94
C GLU A 207 -13.36 -6.78 -8.59
N PHE A 208 -12.02 -6.79 -8.51
CA PHE A 208 -11.24 -6.46 -7.30
C PHE A 208 -10.67 -5.03 -7.28
N LEU A 209 -10.86 -4.27 -8.36
CA LEU A 209 -10.34 -2.91 -8.46
C LEU A 209 -11.37 -1.88 -7.97
N SER A 210 -10.85 -0.70 -7.61
CA SER A 210 -11.65 0.49 -7.33
C SER A 210 -12.64 0.78 -8.48
N PRO A 211 -13.84 1.32 -8.18
CA PRO A 211 -14.75 1.81 -9.22
C PRO A 211 -14.20 3.02 -9.99
N ASP A 212 -13.18 3.70 -9.45
CA ASP A 212 -12.45 4.80 -10.07
C ASP A 212 -10.98 4.44 -10.23
N LEU A 213 -10.56 4.26 -11.49
CA LEU A 213 -9.19 3.90 -11.87
C LEU A 213 -8.36 5.10 -12.32
N ILE A 214 -8.95 6.30 -12.35
CA ILE A 214 -8.29 7.54 -12.77
C ILE A 214 -7.65 8.19 -11.55
N HIS A 215 -8.37 8.29 -10.44
CA HIS A 215 -7.88 8.95 -9.23
C HIS A 215 -7.13 7.98 -8.33
N TYR A 216 -5.81 8.11 -8.28
CA TYR A 216 -4.94 7.29 -7.43
C TYR A 216 -3.72 8.07 -6.97
N TYR A 217 -3.19 7.67 -5.83
CA TYR A 217 -1.88 8.11 -5.37
C TYR A 217 -0.80 7.16 -5.89
N THR A 218 0.39 7.67 -6.16
CA THR A 218 1.52 6.83 -6.54
C THR A 218 2.84 7.33 -5.98
N TYR A 219 3.65 6.37 -5.55
CA TYR A 219 4.95 6.60 -4.92
C TYR A 219 5.83 5.34 -4.99
N ASN A 220 7.14 5.54 -4.82
CA ASN A 220 8.08 4.43 -4.70
C ASN A 220 8.21 3.98 -3.24
N GLY A 221 8.12 2.68 -3.02
CA GLY A 221 8.11 2.08 -1.71
C GLY A 221 8.72 0.68 -1.67
N SER A 222 8.26 -0.11 -0.70
CA SER A 222 8.72 -1.47 -0.47
C SER A 222 7.56 -2.47 -0.46
N LEU A 223 7.89 -3.75 -0.38
CA LEU A 223 6.96 -4.73 0.18
C LEU A 223 6.64 -4.37 1.65
N THR A 224 5.43 -4.65 2.09
CA THR A 224 4.95 -4.39 3.46
C THR A 224 5.13 -5.59 4.40
N THR A 225 5.69 -6.67 3.89
CA THR A 225 6.09 -7.86 4.64
C THR A 225 7.55 -8.19 4.35
N PRO A 226 8.24 -8.96 5.22
CA PRO A 226 9.59 -9.43 4.95
C PRO A 226 9.75 -10.05 3.55
N PRO A 227 10.89 -9.81 2.85
CA PRO A 227 12.09 -9.13 3.33
C PRO A 227 12.04 -7.60 3.18
N CYS A 228 10.85 -7.02 2.97
CA CYS A 228 10.61 -5.59 2.81
C CYS A 228 11.44 -4.93 1.70
N SER A 229 11.65 -5.66 0.59
CA SER A 229 12.43 -5.17 -0.55
C SER A 229 11.90 -3.84 -1.06
N GLU A 230 12.78 -2.85 -1.17
CA GLU A 230 12.51 -1.56 -1.82
C GLU A 230 12.61 -1.72 -3.35
N GLY A 231 11.69 -1.10 -4.08
CA GLY A 231 11.56 -1.30 -5.53
C GLY A 231 10.12 -1.53 -6.00
N VAL A 232 9.15 -1.22 -5.13
CA VAL A 232 7.73 -1.31 -5.45
C VAL A 232 7.22 0.06 -5.88
N THR A 233 6.62 0.14 -7.07
CA THR A 233 5.76 1.27 -7.45
C THR A 233 4.36 1.02 -6.89
N TRP A 234 3.91 1.86 -5.96
CA TRP A 234 2.57 1.78 -5.39
C TRP A 234 1.58 2.59 -6.22
N ILE A 235 0.38 2.04 -6.43
CA ILE A 235 -0.77 2.72 -7.02
C ILE A 235 -1.94 2.49 -6.06
N ASP A 236 -2.24 3.49 -5.23
CA ASP A 236 -3.28 3.43 -4.22
C ASP A 236 -4.52 4.16 -4.73
N PHE A 237 -5.56 3.42 -5.12
CA PHE A 237 -6.79 4.02 -5.64
C PHE A 237 -7.48 4.83 -4.54
N ALA A 238 -7.88 6.06 -4.88
CA ALA A 238 -8.42 7.00 -3.90
C ALA A 238 -9.87 6.71 -3.53
N THR A 239 -10.62 6.08 -4.43
CA THR A 239 -12.03 5.72 -4.21
C THR A 239 -12.12 4.30 -3.65
N PRO A 240 -12.65 4.11 -2.42
CA PRO A 240 -12.77 2.80 -1.83
C PRO A 240 -13.87 1.95 -2.48
N ILE A 241 -13.73 0.63 -2.36
CA ILE A 241 -14.74 -0.36 -2.72
C ILE A 241 -15.74 -0.48 -1.57
N SER A 242 -17.01 -0.20 -1.85
CA SER A 242 -18.09 -0.42 -0.89
C SER A 242 -18.30 -1.92 -0.63
N ILE A 243 -18.40 -2.31 0.64
CA ILE A 243 -18.63 -3.70 1.07
C ILE A 243 -19.42 -3.72 2.40
N SER A 244 -20.23 -4.75 2.64
CA SER A 244 -21.00 -4.82 3.90
C SER A 244 -20.13 -5.18 5.10
N SER A 245 -20.54 -4.73 6.29
CA SER A 245 -19.90 -5.10 7.57
C SER A 245 -19.87 -6.63 7.78
N ASN A 246 -20.91 -7.35 7.37
CA ASN A 246 -20.96 -8.81 7.47
C ASN A 246 -19.91 -9.52 6.60
N GLN A 247 -19.69 -9.01 5.39
CA GLN A 247 -18.65 -9.53 4.50
C GLN A 247 -17.25 -9.29 5.10
N ILE A 248 -16.99 -8.09 5.63
CA ILE A 248 -15.74 -7.77 6.33
C ILE A 248 -15.52 -8.68 7.55
N ALA A 249 -16.57 -8.95 8.33
CA ALA A 249 -16.49 -9.79 9.53
C ALA A 249 -15.99 -11.22 9.25
N SER A 250 -16.10 -11.71 8.01
CA SER A 250 -15.59 -13.03 7.62
C SER A 250 -14.06 -13.11 7.76
N PHE A 251 -13.33 -12.05 7.39
CA PHE A 251 -11.86 -11.98 7.49
C PHE A 251 -11.37 -12.09 8.94
N ARG A 252 -12.11 -11.51 9.90
CA ARG A 252 -11.78 -11.48 11.33
C ARG A 252 -11.79 -12.86 12.01
N ARG A 253 -12.19 -13.90 11.30
CA ARG A 253 -12.20 -15.30 11.77
C ARG A 253 -10.92 -16.05 11.44
N ILE A 254 -10.12 -15.55 10.50
CA ILE A 254 -8.88 -16.17 10.05
C ILE A 254 -7.88 -16.28 11.21
N ARG A 255 -7.12 -17.39 11.24
CA ARG A 255 -6.08 -17.67 12.23
C ARG A 255 -4.71 -17.84 11.61
N ASP A 256 -3.69 -17.50 12.39
CA ASP A 256 -2.28 -17.69 12.07
C ASP A 256 -1.78 -19.11 12.40
N HIS A 257 -0.49 -19.38 12.13
CA HIS A 257 0.20 -20.64 12.47
C HIS A 257 0.30 -20.91 13.98
N HIS A 258 0.10 -19.91 14.83
CA HIS A 258 0.02 -20.07 16.29
C HIS A 258 -1.42 -20.39 16.76
N GLY A 259 -2.38 -20.45 15.85
CA GLY A 259 -3.78 -20.67 16.14
C GLY A 259 -4.47 -19.46 16.76
N LEU A 260 -3.85 -18.29 16.75
CA LEU A 260 -4.44 -17.03 17.20
C LEU A 260 -5.26 -16.41 16.08
N LEU A 261 -6.28 -15.62 16.42
CA LEU A 261 -7.01 -14.84 15.42
C LEU A 261 -6.08 -13.76 14.87
N LEU A 262 -6.04 -13.62 13.54
CA LEU A 262 -5.42 -12.46 12.88
C LEU A 262 -6.33 -11.24 13.11
N LYS A 263 -6.17 -10.62 14.29
CA LYS A 263 -6.91 -9.40 14.67
C LYS A 263 -6.47 -8.19 13.86
N HIS A 264 -5.21 -8.17 13.45
CA HIS A 264 -4.66 -7.27 12.48
C HIS A 264 -3.55 -8.01 11.72
N ASN A 265 -3.37 -7.67 10.47
CA ASN A 265 -2.28 -8.20 9.65
C ASN A 265 -1.65 -7.10 8.79
N SER A 266 -1.45 -5.94 9.40
CA SER A 266 -1.01 -4.71 8.72
C SER A 266 0.25 -4.18 9.39
N ARG A 267 1.26 -3.83 8.59
CA ARG A 267 2.49 -3.21 9.07
C ARG A 267 2.21 -1.77 9.52
N PRO A 268 2.83 -1.29 10.61
CA PRO A 268 2.75 0.12 10.98
C PRO A 268 3.22 1.05 9.86
N ILE A 269 2.63 2.25 9.79
CA ILE A 269 3.05 3.30 8.85
C ILE A 269 4.53 3.62 8.97
N GLN A 270 5.17 3.76 7.81
CA GLN A 270 6.58 4.06 7.67
C GLN A 270 6.80 5.54 7.35
N PRO A 271 7.92 6.14 7.78
CA PRO A 271 8.21 7.54 7.48
C PRO A 271 8.33 7.79 5.97
N LEU A 272 7.81 8.92 5.50
CA LEU A 272 7.88 9.30 4.09
C LEU A 272 9.33 9.54 3.62
N ASN A 273 10.22 9.99 4.52
CA ASN A 273 11.66 10.17 4.28
C ASN A 273 12.01 10.98 3.02
N GLY A 274 11.23 12.03 2.76
CA GLY A 274 11.45 12.94 1.63
C GLY A 274 11.00 12.42 0.27
N ARG A 275 10.35 11.25 0.21
CA ARG A 275 9.69 10.78 -1.02
C ARG A 275 8.54 11.70 -1.39
N THR A 276 8.36 11.88 -2.69
CA THR A 276 7.20 12.57 -3.25
C THR A 276 6.07 11.57 -3.47
N VAL A 277 4.85 11.96 -3.09
CA VAL A 277 3.63 11.26 -3.47
C VAL A 277 2.94 12.06 -4.57
N LEU A 278 2.60 11.40 -5.67
CA LEU A 278 1.83 12.00 -6.76
C LEU A 278 0.36 11.64 -6.59
N PHE A 279 -0.55 12.53 -6.98
CA PHE A 279 -1.97 12.24 -7.13
C PHE A 279 -2.36 12.41 -8.59
N ASN A 280 -2.76 11.31 -9.23
CA ASN A 280 -3.23 11.33 -10.59
C ASN A 280 -4.68 11.84 -10.64
N THR A 281 -4.95 12.76 -11.55
CA THR A 281 -6.28 13.39 -11.76
C THR A 281 -6.42 13.77 -13.23
N GLU A 282 -7.63 14.12 -13.68
CA GLU A 282 -7.80 14.57 -15.06
C GLU A 282 -7.11 15.93 -15.29
N PRO A 283 -6.62 16.21 -16.52
CA PRO A 283 -5.97 17.48 -16.85
C PRO A 283 -6.78 18.73 -16.44
N ASN A 284 -8.11 18.66 -16.60
CA ASN A 284 -9.03 19.76 -16.30
C ASN A 284 -9.04 20.13 -14.81
N ASP A 285 -8.82 19.16 -13.92
CA ASP A 285 -8.83 19.40 -12.47
C ASP A 285 -7.58 20.18 -12.04
N ILE A 286 -6.43 19.90 -12.69
CA ILE A 286 -5.16 20.60 -12.44
C ILE A 286 -5.27 22.07 -12.84
N GLU A 287 -5.88 22.34 -14.00
CA GLU A 287 -6.10 23.71 -14.47
C GLU A 287 -7.07 24.48 -13.56
N SER A 288 -8.11 23.82 -13.05
CA SER A 288 -9.07 24.44 -12.13
C SER A 288 -8.42 24.90 -10.82
N ASP A 289 -7.50 24.11 -10.26
CA ASP A 289 -6.76 24.46 -9.04
C ASP A 289 -5.76 25.61 -9.27
N LYS A 290 -5.11 25.64 -10.43
CA LYS A 290 -4.25 26.78 -10.81
C LYS A 290 -5.04 28.07 -10.91
N ASN A 291 -6.26 28.00 -11.48
CA ASN A 291 -7.14 29.15 -11.63
C ASN A 291 -7.87 29.55 -10.33
N LYS A 292 -7.91 28.67 -9.32
CA LYS A 292 -8.50 28.96 -8.01
C LYS A 292 -7.68 29.98 -7.20
N TYR A 293 -6.38 30.08 -7.46
CA TYR A 293 -5.53 31.14 -6.94
C TYR A 293 -5.31 32.21 -8.01
N ASP A 294 -6.39 32.88 -8.44
CA ASP A 294 -6.26 34.06 -9.30
C ASP A 294 -5.47 35.15 -8.56
N ILE A 295 -4.53 35.78 -9.25
CA ILE A 295 -3.71 36.90 -8.75
C ILE A 295 -4.60 38.00 -8.16
N ASN A 296 -5.83 38.14 -8.67
CA ASN A 296 -6.81 39.09 -8.14
C ASN A 296 -7.29 38.76 -6.72
N ASP A 297 -7.40 37.49 -6.35
CA ASP A 297 -7.80 37.04 -5.01
C ASP A 297 -6.64 37.24 -4.01
N ILE A 298 -5.41 36.93 -4.43
CA ILE A 298 -4.19 37.22 -3.65
C ILE A 298 -4.05 38.73 -3.40
N ARG A 299 -4.39 39.56 -4.39
CA ARG A 299 -4.37 41.02 -4.27
C ARG A 299 -5.44 41.54 -3.31
N TYR A 300 -6.57 40.84 -3.21
CA TYR A 300 -7.64 41.15 -2.25
C TYR A 300 -7.21 40.84 -0.81
N ASP A 301 -6.63 39.66 -0.58
CA ASP A 301 -6.10 39.24 0.72
C ASP A 301 -4.97 40.18 1.21
N LEU A 302 -4.07 40.59 0.32
CA LEU A 302 -3.02 41.56 0.65
C LEU A 302 -3.58 42.94 1.03
N GLN A 303 -4.63 43.42 0.35
CA GLN A 303 -5.29 44.68 0.70
C GLN A 303 -6.01 44.61 2.04
N ASP A 304 -6.58 43.46 2.40
CA ASP A 304 -7.25 43.29 3.69
C ASP A 304 -6.25 43.10 4.85
N LEU A 305 -5.08 42.52 4.58
CA LEU A 305 -3.93 42.54 5.52
C LEU A 305 -3.40 43.96 5.74
N ASP A 306 -3.22 44.77 4.69
CA ASP A 306 -2.81 46.18 4.82
C ASP A 306 -3.84 47.01 5.62
N LYS A 307 -5.14 46.77 5.40
CA LYS A 307 -6.21 47.40 6.19
C LYS A 307 -6.16 46.95 7.64
N ALA A 308 -5.90 45.68 7.91
CA ALA A 308 -5.79 45.13 9.26
C ALA A 308 -4.58 45.71 10.02
N GLU A 309 -3.41 45.84 9.37
CA GLU A 309 -2.23 46.51 9.93
C GLU A 309 -2.51 47.99 10.22
N SER A 310 -3.14 48.72 9.28
CA SER A 310 -3.46 50.15 9.49
C SER A 310 -4.43 50.38 10.67
N LYS A 311 -5.35 49.43 10.91
CA LYS A 311 -6.30 49.45 12.01
C LYS A 311 -5.62 49.09 13.34
N TYR A 312 -4.60 48.23 13.32
CA TYR A 312 -3.82 47.84 14.48
C TYR A 312 -2.81 48.94 14.89
N GLU A 313 -2.17 49.62 13.94
CA GLU A 313 -1.31 50.79 14.20
C GLU A 313 -2.10 51.96 14.81
N LYS A 314 -3.34 52.18 14.39
CA LYS A 314 -4.23 53.16 15.02
C LYS A 314 -4.59 52.83 16.47
N HIS A 315 -4.61 51.55 16.85
CA HIS A 315 -4.94 51.11 18.21
C HIS A 315 -3.73 51.03 19.16
N THR A 316 -2.50 51.00 18.65
CA THR A 316 -1.28 50.86 19.48
C THR A 316 -0.64 52.20 19.88
N ASN A 317 -1.21 53.33 19.47
CA ASN A 317 -0.80 54.67 19.94
C ASN A 317 -1.22 55.00 21.39
N SER A 318 -1.76 54.03 22.14
CA SER A 318 -1.93 54.13 23.60
C SER A 318 -1.41 52.88 24.31
N GLY A 319 -0.14 52.89 24.72
CA GLY A 319 0.35 51.93 25.72
C GLY A 319 1.68 51.27 25.36
N LYS A 320 2.71 51.59 26.15
CA LYS A 320 4.10 51.14 26.00
C LYS A 320 4.29 49.63 26.24
N ASN A 321 5.30 49.09 25.54
CA ASN A 321 6.22 48.01 25.95
C ASN A 321 5.79 46.52 25.91
N TYR A 322 5.19 46.04 24.82
CA TYR A 322 5.19 44.59 24.49
C TYR A 322 5.42 44.26 22.99
N SER A 323 5.89 45.22 22.19
CA SER A 323 5.77 45.16 20.72
C SER A 323 7.03 44.69 19.94
N GLN A 324 8.24 44.72 20.51
CA GLN A 324 9.44 44.53 19.68
C GLN A 324 9.73 43.07 19.24
N THR A 325 9.33 42.06 20.02
CA THR A 325 9.64 40.65 19.71
C THR A 325 8.66 40.04 18.69
N ILE A 326 7.39 40.43 18.73
CA ILE A 326 6.34 39.95 17.80
C ILE A 326 6.49 40.62 16.43
N HIS A 327 6.93 41.89 16.41
CA HIS A 327 7.12 42.65 15.17
C HIS A 327 8.31 42.13 14.33
N GLY A 328 9.32 41.52 14.97
CA GLY A 328 10.42 40.85 14.27
C GLY A 328 10.02 39.52 13.63
N ALA A 329 9.16 38.73 14.31
CA ALA A 329 8.69 37.44 13.81
C ALA A 329 7.71 37.62 12.64
N ASN A 330 6.76 38.55 12.73
CA ASN A 330 5.81 38.80 11.64
C ASN A 330 6.49 39.38 10.39
N LYS A 331 7.47 40.29 10.55
CA LYS A 331 8.24 40.78 9.38
C LYS A 331 9.04 39.68 8.70
N LEU A 332 9.62 38.73 9.44
CA LEU A 332 10.33 37.60 8.84
C LEU A 332 9.39 36.65 8.11
N VAL A 333 8.19 36.38 8.66
CA VAL A 333 7.18 35.53 8.02
C VAL A 333 6.66 36.20 6.74
N THR A 334 6.36 37.49 6.78
CA THR A 334 5.92 38.26 5.61
C THR A 334 7.02 38.36 4.55
N LEU A 335 8.29 38.57 4.94
CA LEU A 335 9.42 38.55 4.00
C LEU A 335 9.64 37.17 3.39
N LEU A 336 9.48 36.08 4.15
CA LEU A 336 9.54 34.71 3.62
C LEU A 336 8.42 34.48 2.60
N TYR A 337 7.20 34.91 2.93
CA TYR A 337 6.03 34.78 2.06
C TYR A 337 6.22 35.56 0.75
N VAL A 338 6.75 36.79 0.83
CA VAL A 338 7.06 37.62 -0.34
C VAL A 338 8.22 37.04 -1.15
N LEU A 339 9.25 36.45 -0.52
CA LEU A 339 10.34 35.79 -1.23
C LEU A 339 9.87 34.53 -1.96
N ILE A 340 9.02 33.72 -1.32
CA ILE A 340 8.43 32.51 -1.92
C ILE A 340 7.57 32.90 -3.12
N ILE A 341 6.72 33.93 -2.99
CA ILE A 341 5.91 34.44 -4.09
C ILE A 341 6.78 35.04 -5.21
N SER A 342 7.88 35.73 -4.87
CA SER A 342 8.80 36.31 -5.87
C SER A 342 9.59 35.26 -6.64
N LEU A 343 9.83 34.09 -6.03
CA LEU A 343 10.46 32.93 -6.69
C LEU A 343 9.46 32.19 -7.60
N ILE A 344 8.18 32.15 -7.23
CA ILE A 344 7.10 31.56 -8.05
C ILE A 344 6.79 32.41 -9.31
N ILE A 345 7.00 33.73 -9.26
CA ILE A 345 6.74 34.65 -10.38
C ILE A 345 7.89 34.69 -11.41
N ARG A 346 9.05 34.07 -11.13
CA ARG A 346 10.26 34.14 -11.97
C ARG A 346 10.58 32.90 -12.82
N GLU A 347 9.68 31.93 -12.92
CA GLU A 347 9.76 30.85 -13.93
C GLU A 347 8.58 30.88 -14.91
#